data_AF-A0A8T4LMK2-F1
#
_entry.id   AF-A0A8T4LMK2-F1
#
_cell.length_a   1.000
_cell.length_b   1.000
_cell.length_c   1.000
_cell.angle_alpha   90.00
_cell.angle_beta   90.00
_cell.angle_gamma   90.00
#
_symmetry.space_group_name_H-M   'P 1'
#
loop_
_entity.id
_entity.type
_entity.pdbx_description
1 polymer ?
#
loop_
_entity_poly.entity_id
_entity_poly.type
_entity_poly.pdbx_seq_one_letter_code
_entity_poly.pdbx_strand_id
1 'polypeptide(L)'
;MTANATREDVMNALMTVDDPEIGINIVDLGLVYDVLLNEVHKKAVVRMTLTTPACPLLGHLVAEIEDKIKQLGFTEVQVDIVWDPPWSPEMMSERAKMMLGMV
;
A
#
# COMPACT_ATOMS: atom_id res chain seq x y z
N MET A 1 -14.31 -7.81 -23.29
CA MET A 1 -12.97 -7.33 -22.89
C MET A 1 -12.88 -7.53 -21.38
N THR A 2 -12.34 -8.65 -20.91
CA THR A 2 -12.00 -8.82 -19.49
C THR A 2 -10.71 -8.06 -19.27
N ALA A 3 -10.82 -6.76 -18.95
CA ALA A 3 -9.66 -5.99 -18.53
C ALA A 3 -9.24 -6.57 -17.17
N ASN A 4 -8.13 -7.31 -17.16
CA ASN A 4 -7.48 -7.68 -15.91
C ASN A 4 -6.95 -6.38 -15.28
N ALA A 5 -7.13 -6.25 -13.97
CA ALA A 5 -6.59 -5.10 -13.24
C ALA A 5 -5.06 -5.08 -13.35
N THR A 6 -4.53 -3.94 -13.76
CA THR A 6 -3.09 -3.75 -13.95
C THR A 6 -2.41 -3.33 -12.64
N ARG A 7 -1.07 -3.32 -12.65
CA ARG A 7 -0.29 -2.76 -11.53
C ARG A 7 -0.65 -1.31 -11.25
N GLU A 8 -0.99 -0.54 -12.28
CA GLU A 8 -1.40 0.85 -12.14
C GLU A 8 -2.75 0.97 -11.44
N ASP A 9 -3.72 0.13 -11.79
CA ASP A 9 -5.03 0.09 -11.10
C ASP A 9 -4.87 -0.22 -9.62
N VAL A 10 -4.02 -1.19 -9.28
CA VAL A 10 -3.71 -1.54 -7.88
C VAL A 10 -3.04 -0.36 -7.18
N MET A 11 -2.04 0.28 -7.80
CA MET A 11 -1.36 1.42 -7.20
C MET A 11 -2.32 2.58 -6.95
N ASN A 12 -3.23 2.86 -7.89
CA ASN A 12 -4.27 3.88 -7.74
C ASN A 12 -5.24 3.54 -6.60
N ALA A 13 -5.61 2.27 -6.44
CA ALA A 13 -6.46 1.84 -5.33
C ALA A 13 -5.74 2.02 -3.98
N LEU A 14 -4.44 1.70 -3.91
CA LEU A 14 -3.60 1.89 -2.71
C LEU A 14 -3.39 3.38 -2.38
N MET A 15 -3.39 4.28 -3.36
CA MET A 15 -3.37 5.73 -3.09
C MET A 15 -4.64 6.24 -2.39
N THR A 16 -5.73 5.46 -2.38
CA THR A 16 -6.96 5.80 -1.63
C THR A 16 -6.96 5.30 -0.19
N VAL A 17 -5.89 4.59 0.22
CA VAL A 17 -5.71 4.07 1.57
C VAL A 17 -4.79 5.04 2.32
N ASP A 18 -5.35 5.71 3.31
CA ASP A 18 -4.66 6.68 4.14
C ASP A 18 -4.13 6.04 5.42
N ASP A 19 -2.91 6.42 5.81
CA ASP A 19 -2.40 6.08 7.14
C ASP A 19 -3.20 6.89 8.19
N PRO A 20 -3.93 6.24 9.11
CA PRO A 20 -4.78 6.94 10.08
C PRO A 20 -4.01 7.73 11.13
N GLU A 21 -2.70 7.51 11.29
CA GLU A 21 -1.85 8.26 12.21
C GLU A 21 -1.29 9.53 11.56
N ILE A 22 -0.87 9.45 10.29
CA ILE A 22 -0.22 10.55 9.56
C ILE A 22 -1.21 11.34 8.69
N GLY A 23 -2.32 10.73 8.27
CA GLY A 23 -3.32 11.34 7.40
C GLY A 23 -2.88 11.50 5.94
N ILE A 24 -1.92 10.68 5.49
CA ILE A 24 -1.38 10.67 4.13
C ILE A 24 -1.45 9.24 3.59
N ASN A 25 -1.68 9.09 2.28
CA ASN A 25 -1.74 7.77 1.67
C ASN A 25 -0.42 6.99 1.76
N ILE A 26 -0.57 5.67 1.88
CA ILE A 26 0.55 4.73 2.08
C ILE A 26 1.54 4.71 0.91
N VAL A 27 1.09 5.11 -0.29
CA VAL A 27 1.93 5.16 -1.49
C VAL A 27 2.83 6.40 -1.46
N ASP A 28 2.27 7.58 -1.18
CA ASP A 28 2.99 8.84 -1.02
C ASP A 28 3.92 8.82 0.21
N LEU A 29 3.54 8.10 1.26
CA LEU A 29 4.42 7.87 2.41
C LEU A 29 5.60 6.92 2.08
N GLY A 30 5.56 6.23 0.95
CA GLY A 30 6.60 5.27 0.57
C GLY A 30 6.58 3.99 1.41
N LEU A 31 5.41 3.62 1.96
CA LEU A 31 5.25 2.40 2.75
C LEU A 31 5.13 1.15 1.87
N VAL A 32 4.65 1.31 0.63
CA VAL A 32 4.51 0.21 -0.33
C VAL A 32 5.83 0.01 -1.08
N TYR A 33 6.49 -1.13 -0.83
CA TYR A 33 7.79 -1.45 -1.45
C TYR A 33 7.63 -2.19 -2.77
N ASP A 34 6.72 -3.16 -2.83
CA ASP A 34 6.54 -3.96 -4.03
C ASP A 34 5.10 -4.47 -4.17
N VAL A 35 4.67 -4.66 -5.41
CA VAL A 35 3.34 -5.20 -5.75
C VAL A 35 3.51 -6.22 -6.85
N LEU A 36 3.26 -7.49 -6.51
CA LEU A 36 3.33 -8.63 -7.41
C LEU A 36 1.92 -9.08 -7.76
N LEU A 37 1.60 -9.05 -9.06
CA LEU A 37 0.30 -9.46 -9.56
C LEU A 37 0.42 -10.75 -10.35
N ASN A 38 -0.46 -11.69 -10.06
CA ASN A 38 -0.63 -12.92 -10.81
C ASN A 38 -2.04 -12.94 -11.38
N GLU A 39 -2.17 -12.46 -12.61
CA GLU A 39 -3.44 -12.37 -13.33
C GLU A 39 -4.08 -13.74 -13.59
N VAL A 40 -3.25 -14.77 -13.84
CA VAL A 40 -3.71 -16.15 -14.13
C VAL A 40 -4.44 -16.74 -12.92
N HIS A 41 -3.88 -16.55 -11.73
CA HIS A 41 -4.45 -17.04 -10.49
C HIS A 41 -5.32 -16.01 -9.75
N LYS A 42 -5.49 -14.81 -10.32
CA LYS A 42 -6.15 -13.66 -9.69
C LYS A 42 -5.63 -13.42 -8.26
N LYS A 43 -4.31 -13.50 -8.11
CA LYS A 43 -3.62 -13.29 -6.83
C LYS A 43 -2.82 -11.99 -6.87
N ALA A 44 -2.91 -11.21 -5.80
CA ALA A 44 -2.09 -10.03 -5.59
C ALA A 44 -1.28 -10.19 -4.29
N VAL A 45 0.00 -9.85 -4.34
CA VAL A 45 0.88 -9.81 -3.18
C VAL A 45 1.44 -8.42 -3.05
N VAL A 46 1.17 -7.76 -1.92
CA VAL A 46 1.68 -6.43 -1.61
C VAL A 46 2.73 -6.58 -0.53
N ARG A 47 3.95 -6.12 -0.80
CA ARG A 47 5.00 -5.98 0.21
C ARG A 47 5.05 -4.54 0.66
N MET A 48 4.87 -4.34 1.95
CA MET A 48 4.89 -3.01 2.55
C MET A 48 5.56 -3.03 3.92
N THR A 49 5.85 -1.85 4.41
CA THR A 49 6.37 -1.63 5.76
C THR A 49 5.46 -0.66 6.52
N LEU A 50 5.79 -0.39 7.78
CA LEU A 50 5.10 0.59 8.60
C LEU A 50 6.07 1.62 9.15
N THR A 51 5.52 2.78 9.49
CA THR A 51 6.24 3.83 10.21
C THR A 51 6.66 3.37 11.61
N THR A 52 5.88 2.49 12.26
CA THR A 52 6.19 1.93 13.57
C THR A 52 5.81 0.44 13.70
N PRO A 53 6.60 -0.37 14.45
CA PRO A 53 6.34 -1.80 14.63
C PRO A 53 5.16 -2.14 15.55
N ALA A 54 4.60 -1.15 16.25
CA ALA A 54 3.57 -1.34 17.26
C ALA A 54 2.23 -0.72 16.85
N CYS A 55 2.01 -0.38 15.58
CA CYS A 55 0.77 0.27 15.15
C CYS A 55 -0.44 -0.66 15.39
N PRO A 56 -1.34 -0.33 16.34
CA PRO A 56 -2.51 -1.17 16.64
C PRO A 56 -3.51 -1.18 15.48
N LEU A 57 -3.35 -0.28 14.51
CA LEU A 57 -4.20 -0.12 13.34
C LEU A 57 -3.70 -0.93 12.13
N LEU A 58 -2.59 -1.67 12.25
CA LEU A 58 -2.07 -2.51 11.18
C LEU A 58 -3.13 -3.45 10.61
N GLY A 59 -3.89 -4.13 11.47
CA GLY A 59 -4.93 -5.05 11.02
C GLY A 59 -6.04 -4.35 10.22
N HIS A 60 -6.35 -3.10 10.56
CA HIS A 60 -7.32 -2.30 9.83
C HIS A 60 -6.78 -1.87 8.46
N LEU A 61 -5.54 -1.39 8.42
CA LEU A 61 -4.86 -0.99 7.19
C LEU A 61 -4.74 -2.17 6.20
N VAL A 62 -4.31 -3.33 6.69
CA VAL A 62 -4.21 -4.56 5.89
C VAL A 62 -5.57 -4.97 5.35
N ALA A 63 -6.61 -4.96 6.18
CA ALA A 63 -7.96 -5.30 5.74
C ALA A 63 -8.49 -4.32 4.68
N GLU A 64 -8.20 -3.03 4.81
CA GLU A 64 -8.60 -2.01 3.83
C GLU A 64 -7.86 -2.20 2.50
N ILE A 65 -6.55 -2.45 2.53
CA ILE A 65 -5.74 -2.77 1.34
C ILE A 65 -6.29 -4.02 0.64
N GLU A 66 -6.57 -5.08 1.41
CA GLU A 66 -7.13 -6.31 0.87
C GLU A 66 -8.50 -6.08 0.20
N ASP A 67 -9.39 -5.31 0.83
CA ASP A 67 -10.71 -5.00 0.28
C ASP A 67 -10.60 -4.21 -1.03
N LYS A 68 -9.77 -3.17 -1.05
CA LYS A 68 -9.52 -2.35 -2.25
C LYS A 68 -9.00 -3.18 -3.41
N ILE A 69 -8.06 -4.09 -3.16
CA ILE A 69 -7.50 -4.97 -4.20
C ILE A 69 -8.53 -6.02 -4.64
N LYS A 70 -9.33 -6.57 -3.71
CA LYS A 70 -10.41 -7.52 -4.05
C LYS A 70 -11.47 -6.89 -4.96
N GLN A 71 -11.79 -5.60 -4.77
CA GLN A 71 -12.71 -4.85 -5.65
C GLN A 71 -12.21 -4.76 -7.10
N LEU A 72 -10.90 -4.86 -7.34
CA LEU A 72 -10.31 -4.88 -8.68
C LEU A 72 -10.42 -6.25 -9.37
N GLY A 73 -10.99 -7.27 -8.70
CA GLY A 73 -11.23 -8.60 -9.25
C GLY A 73 -10.20 -9.66 -8.89
N PHE A 74 -9.26 -9.35 -7.97
CA PHE A 74 -8.38 -10.34 -7.36
C PHE A 74 -9.13 -11.15 -6.30
N THR A 75 -8.98 -12.47 -6.32
CA THR A 75 -9.63 -13.37 -5.35
C THR A 75 -8.75 -13.68 -4.15
N GLU A 76 -7.43 -13.69 -4.34
CA GLU A 76 -6.46 -13.92 -3.27
C GLU A 76 -5.58 -12.69 -3.11
N VAL A 77 -5.59 -12.08 -1.93
CA VAL A 77 -4.74 -10.92 -1.62
C VAL A 77 -3.91 -11.28 -0.40
N GLN A 78 -2.61 -11.05 -0.52
CA GLN A 78 -1.64 -11.30 0.55
C GLN A 78 -0.87 -10.01 0.80
N VAL A 79 -0.87 -9.54 2.05
CA VAL A 79 -0.08 -8.38 2.47
C VAL A 79 1.07 -8.88 3.33
N ASP A 80 2.29 -8.70 2.84
CA ASP A 80 3.52 -9.07 3.52
C ASP A 80 4.12 -7.81 4.16
N ILE A 81 4.18 -7.80 5.49
CA ILE A 81 4.81 -6.71 6.24
C ILE A 81 6.29 -7.03 6.42
N VAL A 82 7.14 -6.20 5.83
CA VAL A 82 8.59 -6.30 5.91
C VAL A 82 9.15 -5.15 6.75
N TRP A 83 10.17 -5.46 7.54
CA TRP A 83 10.88 -4.48 8.37
C TRP A 83 12.26 -4.12 7.83
N ASP A 84 12.70 -4.83 6.78
CA ASP A 84 13.98 -4.62 6.12
C ASP A 84 13.75 -4.40 4.62
N PRO A 85 14.24 -3.28 4.05
CA PRO A 85 14.87 -2.16 4.73
C PRO A 85 13.88 -1.40 5.65
N PRO A 86 14.34 -0.79 6.75
CA PRO A 86 13.48 0.01 7.61
C PRO A 86 12.99 1.26 6.87
N TRP A 87 11.75 1.63 7.11
CA TRP A 87 11.19 2.86 6.53
C TRP A 87 11.92 4.10 7.04
N SER A 88 12.09 5.08 6.16
CA SER A 88 12.63 6.40 6.50
C SER A 88 11.88 7.52 5.78
N PRO A 89 11.77 8.73 6.37
CA PRO A 89 11.03 9.86 5.76
C PRO A 89 11.57 10.30 4.39
N GLU A 90 12.81 9.96 4.06
CA GLU A 90 13.39 10.18 2.74
C GLU A 90 12.68 9.39 1.64
N MET A 91 12.02 8.27 1.98
CA MET A 91 11.23 7.45 1.06
C MET A 91 9.89 8.09 0.67
N MET A 92 9.45 9.10 1.41
CA MET A 92 8.22 9.84 1.09
C MET A 92 8.36 10.59 -0.25
N SER A 93 7.25 10.68 -0.97
CA SER A 93 7.14 11.54 -2.15
C SER A 93 7.36 13.02 -1.79
N GLU A 94 7.75 13.84 -2.77
CA GLU A 94 7.89 15.28 -2.56
C GLU A 94 6.59 15.92 -2.05
N ARG A 95 5.45 15.42 -2.53
CA ARG A 95 4.12 15.88 -2.09
C ARG A 95 3.89 15.56 -0.61
N ALA A 96 4.18 14.34 -0.16
CA ALA A 96 4.06 13.99 1.26
C ALA A 96 4.97 14.84 2.14
N LYS A 97 6.22 15.07 1.72
CA LYS A 97 7.17 15.94 2.43
C LYS A 97 6.66 17.38 2.55
N MET A 98 6.06 17.93 1.50
CA MET A 98 5.43 19.25 1.54
C MET A 98 4.23 19.30 2.51
N MET A 99 3.37 18.29 2.51
CA MET A 99 2.21 18.24 3.42
C MET A 99 2.62 18.18 4.90
N LEU A 100 3.77 17.56 5.20
CA LEU A 100 4.35 17.52 6.54
C LEU A 100 5.27 18.70 6.87
N GLY A 101 5.46 19.65 5.94
CA GLY A 101 6.34 20.82 6.14
C GLY A 101 7.83 20.48 6.27
N MET A 102 8.26 19.36 5.68
CA MET A 102 9.67 18.91 5.68
C MET A 102 10.51 19.57 4.57
N VAL A 103 9.86 20.28 3.63
CA VAL A 103 10.45 21.03 2.52
C VAL A 103 9.67 22.31 2.29
#